data_AF-A0A1Q5T2K5-F1
#
_entry.id   AF-A0A1Q5T2K5-F1
#
_cell.length_a   1.000
_cell.length_b   1.000
_cell.length_c   1.000
_cell.angle_alpha   90.00
_cell.angle_beta   90.00
_cell.angle_gamma   90.00
#
_symmetry.space_group_name_H-M   'P 1'
#
loop_
_entity.id
_entity.type
_entity.pdbx_description
1 polymer ?
#
loop_
_entity_poly.entity_id
_entity_poly.type
_entity_poly.pdbx_seq_one_letter_code
_entity_poly.pdbx_strand_id
1 'polypeptide(L)'
;MGPPVKRRKTSKVEEVSFDAAAREEFLTGFRKRKQQRIKHAQEIAIKRMKEEKRQDRAKLREERAAEFRRAMEEHKLQLKRLKEEDMSDNSDTNADEESDDEWEGIEEPPAVDYEAEYIDEDKYTTVTVEEIDSSREGLRKSILGEDSDEEENKAKAEAAAKKREEEEAEAAKKRKVTADKPKKKKKQFRYESKQDRKLAAAKQRLTKAKKAKARREK
;
A
#
# COMPACT_ATOMS: atom_id res chain seq x y z
N MET A 1 -14.85 -26.92 30.43
CA MET A 1 -13.41 -27.31 30.41
C MET A 1 -12.71 -26.50 29.33
N GLY A 2 -11.77 -25.61 29.69
CA GLY A 2 -11.01 -24.81 28.72
C GLY A 2 -9.90 -25.63 28.05
N PRO A 3 -9.43 -25.26 26.84
CA PRO A 3 -8.44 -26.05 26.11
C PRO A 3 -7.09 -26.09 26.85
N PRO A 4 -6.40 -27.24 26.86
CA PRO A 4 -5.16 -27.41 27.60
C PRO A 4 -4.04 -26.54 27.01
N VAL A 5 -3.41 -25.75 27.87
CA VAL A 5 -2.30 -24.87 27.50
C VAL A 5 -1.05 -25.74 27.27
N LYS A 6 -0.85 -26.23 26.04
CA LYS A 6 0.38 -26.93 25.65
C LYS A 6 1.54 -25.94 25.74
N ARG A 7 2.28 -25.97 26.86
CA ARG A 7 3.58 -25.29 26.97
C ARG A 7 4.51 -25.93 25.92
N ARG A 8 4.93 -25.15 24.92
CA ARG A 8 5.92 -25.60 23.93
C ARG A 8 7.21 -25.96 24.67
N LYS A 9 7.66 -27.21 24.55
CA LYS A 9 8.98 -27.64 25.01
C LYS A 9 10.01 -26.99 24.08
N THR A 10 10.68 -25.94 24.53
CA THR A 10 11.84 -25.40 23.82
C THR A 10 13.03 -26.34 24.03
N SER A 11 13.84 -26.55 23.00
CA SER A 11 15.07 -27.32 23.10
C SER A 11 15.96 -26.72 24.19
N LYS A 12 16.45 -27.56 25.11
CA LYS A 12 17.48 -27.14 26.08
C LYS A 12 18.75 -26.92 25.28
N VAL A 13 19.30 -25.71 25.36
CA VAL A 13 20.62 -25.41 24.80
C VAL A 13 21.65 -26.03 25.76
N GLU A 14 22.51 -26.90 25.25
CA GLU A 14 23.47 -27.66 26.06
C GLU A 14 24.61 -26.78 26.56
N GLU A 15 25.04 -25.78 25.78
CA GLU A 15 26.13 -24.87 26.14
C GLU A 15 25.83 -23.44 25.69
N VAL A 16 26.08 -22.46 26.56
CA VAL A 16 25.93 -21.03 26.27
C VAL A 16 27.30 -20.37 26.32
N SER A 17 27.81 -19.95 25.16
CA SER A 17 29.03 -19.14 25.11
C SER A 17 28.69 -17.68 25.47
N PHE A 18 29.38 -17.15 26.48
CA PHE A 18 29.26 -15.75 26.89
C PHE A 18 30.46 -14.96 26.40
N ASP A 19 30.30 -14.29 25.27
CA ASP A 19 31.27 -13.31 24.81
C ASP A 19 31.02 -11.95 25.49
N ALA A 20 31.99 -11.49 26.26
CA ALA A 20 31.92 -10.22 26.98
C ALA A 20 31.82 -9.03 26.00
N ALA A 21 32.51 -9.09 24.85
CA ALA A 21 32.46 -8.01 23.86
C ALA A 21 31.06 -7.91 23.22
N ALA A 22 30.49 -9.04 22.81
CA ALA A 22 29.11 -9.08 22.30
C ALA A 22 28.09 -8.61 23.35
N ARG A 23 28.33 -8.92 24.64
CA ARG A 23 27.49 -8.43 25.74
C ARG A 23 27.60 -6.92 25.92
N GLU A 24 28.78 -6.34 25.85
CA GLU A 24 28.98 -4.89 25.93
C GLU A 24 28.33 -4.16 24.75
N GLU A 25 28.48 -4.67 23.53
CA GLU A 25 27.77 -4.15 22.36
C GLU A 25 26.26 -4.32 22.49
N PHE A 26 25.80 -5.41 23.12
CA PHE A 26 24.40 -5.59 23.43
C PHE A 26 23.92 -4.58 24.49
N LEU A 27 24.69 -4.27 25.52
CA LEU A 27 24.25 -3.30 26.53
C LEU A 27 24.35 -1.85 26.07
N THR A 28 25.29 -1.51 25.18
CA THR A 28 25.49 -0.11 24.73
C THR A 28 24.84 0.18 23.37
N GLY A 29 24.72 -0.83 22.50
CA GLY A 29 24.27 -0.70 21.11
C GLY A 29 22.75 -0.69 20.88
N PHE A 30 21.94 -0.27 21.85
CA PHE A 30 20.47 -0.32 21.75
C PHE A 30 19.92 0.36 20.49
N ARG A 31 20.46 1.53 20.12
CA ARG A 31 20.08 2.26 18.90
C ARG A 31 20.42 1.47 17.65
N LYS A 32 21.62 0.87 17.58
CA LYS A 32 22.04 0.00 16.47
C LYS A 32 21.09 -1.18 16.31
N ARG A 33 20.76 -1.89 17.39
CA ARG A 33 19.80 -3.01 17.35
C ARG A 33 18.37 -2.60 17.01
N LYS A 34 17.93 -1.41 17.44
CA LYS A 34 16.62 -0.89 17.06
C LYS A 34 16.57 -0.62 15.56
N GLN A 35 17.62 0.00 15.00
CA GLN A 35 17.74 0.23 13.56
C GLN A 35 17.84 -1.09 12.78
N GLN A 36 18.63 -2.06 13.25
CA GLN A 36 18.70 -3.39 12.64
C GLN A 36 17.34 -4.09 12.61
N ARG A 37 16.57 -4.03 13.70
CA ARG A 37 15.19 -4.58 13.73
C ARG A 37 14.27 -3.91 12.72
N ILE A 38 14.36 -2.59 12.59
CA ILE A 38 13.58 -1.83 11.59
C ILE A 38 13.99 -2.25 10.18
N LYS A 39 15.29 -2.31 9.88
CA LYS A 39 15.82 -2.73 8.58
C LYS A 39 15.42 -4.17 8.25
N HIS A 40 15.57 -5.09 9.19
CA HIS A 40 15.17 -6.48 9.02
C HIS A 40 13.66 -6.63 8.76
N ALA A 41 12.82 -5.84 9.44
CA ALA A 41 11.38 -5.82 9.17
C ALA A 41 11.08 -5.29 7.76
N GLN A 42 11.78 -4.25 7.31
CA GLN A 42 11.67 -3.72 5.95
C GLN A 42 12.14 -4.75 4.91
N GLU A 43 13.25 -5.44 5.15
CA GLU A 43 13.78 -6.48 4.27
C GLU A 43 12.81 -7.66 4.13
N ILE A 44 12.20 -8.11 5.23
CA ILE A 44 11.17 -9.16 5.18
C ILE A 44 9.96 -8.69 4.37
N ALA A 45 9.51 -7.45 4.57
CA ALA A 45 8.40 -6.89 3.80
C ALA A 45 8.74 -6.84 2.30
N ILE A 46 9.95 -6.39 1.93
CA ILE A 46 10.42 -6.37 0.55
C ILE A 46 10.47 -7.79 -0.04
N LYS A 47 11.00 -8.78 0.70
CA LYS A 47 11.07 -10.18 0.26
C LYS A 47 9.68 -10.74 -0.02
N ARG A 48 8.73 -10.54 0.90
CA ARG A 48 7.33 -10.98 0.72
C ARG A 48 6.67 -10.30 -0.48
N MET A 49 6.80 -8.98 -0.62
CA MET A 49 6.25 -8.25 -1.76
C MET A 49 6.81 -8.75 -3.11
N LYS A 50 8.09 -9.12 -3.16
CA LYS A 50 8.71 -9.68 -4.37
C LYS A 50 8.19 -11.10 -4.67
N GLU A 51 8.01 -11.92 -3.64
CA GLU A 51 7.44 -13.26 -3.76
C GLU A 51 5.99 -13.22 -4.22
N GLU A 52 5.16 -12.35 -3.63
CA GLU A 52 3.77 -12.12 -4.03
C GLU A 52 3.69 -11.67 -5.50
N LYS A 53 4.46 -10.65 -5.91
CA LYS A 53 4.54 -10.23 -7.32
C LYS A 53 5.00 -11.33 -8.27
N ARG A 54 5.84 -12.26 -7.81
CA ARG A 54 6.26 -13.41 -8.63
C ARG A 54 5.13 -14.41 -8.77
N GLN A 55 4.41 -14.70 -7.69
CA GLN A 55 3.25 -15.58 -7.69
C GLN A 55 2.12 -15.01 -8.57
N ASP A 56 1.83 -13.72 -8.46
CA ASP A 56 0.79 -13.08 -9.27
C ASP A 56 1.10 -13.14 -10.76
N ARG A 57 2.37 -12.89 -11.14
CA ARG A 57 2.81 -13.07 -12.53
C ARG A 57 2.82 -14.53 -13.00
N ALA A 58 2.96 -15.49 -12.09
CA ALA A 58 2.84 -16.90 -12.43
C ALA A 58 1.36 -17.25 -12.69
N LYS A 59 0.45 -16.80 -11.82
CA LYS A 59 -1.00 -16.96 -11.99
C LYS A 59 -1.50 -16.34 -13.29
N LEU A 60 -1.13 -15.10 -13.60
CA LEU A 60 -1.52 -14.46 -14.87
C LEU A 60 -1.04 -15.22 -16.11
N ARG A 61 0.15 -15.83 -16.04
CA ARG A 61 0.66 -16.66 -17.14
C ARG A 61 -0.09 -17.99 -17.26
N GLU A 62 -0.43 -18.59 -16.13
CA GLU A 62 -1.22 -19.82 -16.07
C GLU A 62 -2.65 -19.60 -16.56
N GLU A 63 -3.30 -18.51 -16.12
CA GLU A 63 -4.63 -18.06 -16.58
C GLU A 63 -4.61 -17.85 -18.09
N ARG A 64 -3.66 -17.07 -18.62
CA ARG A 64 -3.53 -16.85 -20.07
C ARG A 64 -3.30 -18.15 -20.84
N ALA A 65 -2.47 -19.05 -20.31
CA ALA A 65 -2.23 -20.35 -20.95
C ALA A 65 -3.48 -21.25 -20.92
N ALA A 66 -4.26 -21.21 -19.85
CA ALA A 66 -5.52 -21.94 -19.74
C ALA A 66 -6.60 -21.39 -20.67
N GLU A 67 -6.73 -20.06 -20.76
CA GLU A 67 -7.61 -19.38 -21.71
C GLU A 67 -7.24 -19.73 -23.15
N PHE A 68 -5.96 -19.68 -23.50
CA PHE A 68 -5.49 -20.07 -24.82
C PHE A 68 -5.81 -21.54 -25.15
N ARG A 69 -5.62 -22.46 -24.19
CA ARG A 69 -5.99 -23.88 -24.38
C ARG A 69 -7.48 -24.04 -24.61
N ARG A 70 -8.33 -23.37 -23.83
CA ARG A 70 -9.79 -23.38 -24.01
C ARG A 70 -10.19 -22.84 -25.39
N ALA A 71 -9.64 -21.71 -25.79
CA ALA A 71 -9.89 -21.14 -27.12
C ALA A 71 -9.49 -22.10 -28.24
N MET A 72 -8.34 -22.79 -28.12
CA MET A 72 -7.92 -23.80 -29.09
C MET A 72 -8.82 -25.04 -29.10
N GLU A 73 -9.33 -25.47 -27.94
CA GLU A 73 -10.30 -26.57 -27.84
C GLU A 73 -11.65 -26.18 -28.47
N GLU A 74 -12.14 -24.98 -28.20
CA GLU A 74 -13.36 -24.42 -28.81
C GLU A 74 -13.22 -24.29 -30.32
N HIS A 75 -12.08 -23.78 -30.81
CA HIS A 75 -11.79 -23.69 -32.23
C HIS A 75 -11.74 -25.08 -32.89
N LYS A 76 -11.10 -26.06 -32.25
CA LYS A 76 -11.11 -27.45 -32.73
C LYS A 76 -12.51 -28.05 -32.78
N LEU A 77 -13.37 -27.71 -31.81
CA LEU A 77 -14.77 -28.14 -31.81
C LEU A 77 -15.56 -27.48 -32.95
N GLN A 78 -15.34 -26.19 -33.20
CA GLN A 78 -15.95 -25.48 -34.33
C GLN A 78 -15.53 -26.07 -35.68
N LEU A 79 -14.23 -26.31 -35.89
CA LEU A 79 -13.72 -26.96 -37.11
C LEU A 79 -14.29 -28.38 -37.30
N LYS A 80 -14.45 -29.14 -36.21
CA LYS A 80 -15.10 -30.45 -36.28
C LYS A 80 -16.57 -30.34 -36.68
N ARG A 81 -17.31 -29.37 -36.14
CA ARG A 81 -18.72 -29.12 -36.52
C ARG A 81 -18.84 -28.74 -38.00
N LEU A 82 -18.02 -27.78 -38.46
CA LEU A 82 -17.99 -27.40 -39.87
C LEU A 82 -17.65 -28.60 -40.76
N LYS A 83 -16.66 -29.41 -40.39
CA LYS A 83 -16.32 -30.64 -41.13
C LYS A 83 -17.45 -31.67 -41.12
N GLU A 84 -18.19 -31.82 -40.02
CA GLU A 84 -19.36 -32.71 -39.95
C GLU A 84 -20.54 -32.18 -40.79
N GLU A 85 -20.74 -30.86 -40.83
CA GLU A 85 -21.74 -30.17 -41.66
C GLU A 85 -21.40 -30.24 -43.16
N ASP A 86 -20.14 -29.98 -43.55
CA ASP A 86 -19.66 -30.10 -44.93
C ASP A 86 -19.71 -31.54 -45.44
N MET A 87 -19.43 -32.54 -44.60
CA MET A 87 -19.56 -33.96 -44.97
C MET A 87 -21.03 -34.43 -45.06
N SER A 88 -21.99 -33.64 -44.54
CA SER A 88 -23.43 -33.86 -44.69
C SER A 88 -24.01 -33.18 -45.94
N ASP A 89 -23.36 -32.15 -46.48
CA ASP A 89 -23.86 -31.37 -47.64
C ASP A 89 -23.07 -31.66 -48.93
N ASN A 90 -21.85 -32.19 -48.85
CA ASN A 90 -21.01 -32.43 -50.01
C ASN A 90 -21.23 -33.83 -50.62
N SER A 91 -22.39 -33.98 -51.25
CA SER A 91 -22.65 -34.96 -52.32
C SER A 91 -22.38 -34.39 -53.72
N ASP A 92 -21.92 -33.15 -53.88
CA ASP A 92 -21.55 -32.68 -55.22
C ASP A 92 -20.60 -31.47 -55.23
N THR A 93 -19.59 -31.63 -56.08
CA THR A 93 -18.76 -30.58 -56.72
C THR A 93 -17.52 -30.03 -55.98
N ASN A 94 -16.38 -30.58 -56.41
CA ASN A 94 -15.11 -29.91 -56.73
C ASN A 94 -15.03 -28.39 -56.51
N ALA A 95 -13.95 -27.90 -55.92
CA ALA A 95 -12.76 -27.49 -56.68
C ALA A 95 -11.72 -26.88 -55.73
N ASP A 96 -10.52 -27.39 -55.88
CA ASP A 96 -9.27 -26.94 -55.28
C ASP A 96 -8.84 -25.64 -55.97
N GLU A 97 -8.97 -24.50 -55.28
CA GLU A 97 -8.33 -23.24 -55.65
C GLU A 97 -7.57 -22.70 -54.42
N GLU A 98 -6.32 -23.14 -54.33
CA GLU A 98 -5.29 -22.62 -53.44
C GLU A 98 -4.94 -21.18 -53.88
N SER A 99 -5.72 -20.20 -53.39
CA SER A 99 -5.42 -18.78 -53.53
C SER A 99 -4.25 -18.42 -52.62
N ASP A 100 -3.08 -18.29 -53.21
CA ASP A 100 -1.84 -17.80 -52.61
C ASP A 100 -1.91 -16.28 -52.41
N ASP A 101 -2.81 -15.83 -51.52
CA ASP A 101 -2.90 -14.44 -51.08
C ASP A 101 -1.77 -14.14 -50.09
N GLU A 102 -0.56 -13.96 -50.63
CA GLU A 102 0.61 -13.52 -49.90
C GLU A 102 0.36 -12.14 -49.27
N TRP A 103 0.33 -12.11 -47.94
CA TRP A 103 0.03 -10.94 -47.12
C TRP A 103 0.99 -9.77 -47.41
N GLU A 104 0.52 -8.75 -48.13
CA GLU A 104 1.30 -7.56 -48.55
C GLU A 104 1.64 -6.57 -47.42
N GLY A 105 1.35 -6.89 -46.16
CA GLY A 105 1.66 -6.02 -45.02
C GLY A 105 0.74 -4.79 -44.89
N ILE A 106 0.80 -4.13 -43.73
CA ILE A 106 0.00 -2.94 -43.43
C ILE A 106 0.78 -1.71 -43.91
N GLU A 107 0.20 -0.90 -44.78
CA GLU A 107 0.79 0.38 -45.20
C GLU A 107 1.06 1.28 -43.98
N GLU A 108 2.30 1.73 -43.84
CA GLU A 108 2.72 2.62 -42.75
C GLU A 108 1.99 3.96 -42.90
N PRO A 109 1.10 4.34 -41.95
CA PRO A 109 0.38 5.60 -42.07
C PRO A 109 1.38 6.77 -41.96
N PRO A 110 1.12 7.89 -42.66
CA PRO A 110 2.00 9.05 -42.63
C PRO A 110 2.18 9.55 -41.19
N ALA A 111 3.39 10.04 -40.86
CA ALA A 111 3.68 10.64 -39.57
C ALA A 111 2.80 11.88 -39.37
N VAL A 112 1.69 11.70 -38.65
CA VAL A 112 0.84 12.81 -38.21
C VAL A 112 1.37 13.29 -36.87
N ASP A 113 1.95 14.49 -36.86
CA ASP A 113 2.32 15.21 -35.65
C ASP A 113 1.04 15.61 -34.90
N TYR A 114 0.56 14.74 -34.02
CA TYR A 114 -0.60 15.03 -33.17
C TYR A 114 -0.20 15.92 -31.99
N GLU A 115 -0.06 17.23 -32.24
CA GLU A 115 -0.07 18.25 -31.18
C GLU A 115 -1.53 18.53 -30.77
N ALA A 116 -2.08 17.70 -29.88
CA ALA A 116 -3.41 17.93 -29.32
C ALA A 116 -3.30 18.84 -28.08
N GLU A 117 -3.51 20.14 -28.28
CA GLU A 117 -3.71 21.10 -27.20
C GLU A 117 -5.00 20.77 -26.43
N TYR A 118 -4.87 20.22 -25.22
CA TYR A 118 -5.98 19.97 -24.32
C TYR A 118 -6.29 21.25 -23.53
N ILE A 119 -7.32 21.98 -23.94
CA ILE A 119 -7.81 23.18 -23.24
C ILE A 119 -8.83 22.74 -22.18
N ASP A 120 -8.39 22.61 -20.92
CA ASP A 120 -9.28 22.55 -19.75
C ASP A 120 -9.56 24.01 -19.34
N GLU A 121 -10.71 24.57 -19.74
CA GLU A 121 -11.07 26.00 -19.56
C GLU A 121 -11.32 26.44 -18.10
N ASP A 122 -11.15 25.57 -17.09
CA ASP A 122 -11.63 25.81 -15.72
C ASP A 122 -10.57 25.79 -14.59
N LYS A 123 -9.27 25.89 -14.89
CA LYS A 123 -8.23 26.11 -13.86
C LYS A 123 -7.14 27.07 -14.31
N TYR A 124 -7.26 28.34 -13.92
CA TYR A 124 -6.16 29.30 -14.01
C TYR A 124 -5.08 28.98 -12.95
N THR A 125 -4.14 28.11 -13.29
CA THR A 125 -2.84 28.04 -12.62
C THR A 125 -1.78 28.56 -13.58
N THR A 126 -1.20 29.72 -13.27
CA THR A 126 -0.09 30.26 -14.05
C THR A 126 1.15 29.41 -13.81
N VAL A 127 1.64 28.75 -14.85
CA VAL A 127 2.93 28.04 -14.84
C VAL A 127 4.03 29.07 -15.13
N THR A 128 4.85 29.39 -14.13
CA THR A 128 6.07 30.20 -14.31
C THR A 128 7.22 29.27 -14.67
N VAL A 129 7.77 29.43 -15.88
CA VAL A 129 8.97 28.71 -16.31
C VAL A 129 10.18 29.53 -15.87
N GLU A 130 10.88 29.04 -14.84
CA GLU A 130 12.17 29.60 -14.40
C GLU A 130 13.31 28.74 -14.96
N GLU A 131 14.34 29.38 -15.51
CA GLU A 131 15.54 28.71 -16.02
C GLU A 131 16.34 28.13 -14.84
N ILE A 132 16.35 26.81 -14.70
CA ILE A 132 17.21 26.12 -13.73
C ILE A 132 18.58 25.93 -14.36
N ASP A 133 19.63 26.42 -13.68
CA ASP A 133 21.02 26.12 -14.05
C ASP A 133 21.24 24.60 -14.07
N SER A 134 21.72 24.08 -15.20
CA SER A 134 21.91 22.64 -15.46
C SER A 134 23.03 22.02 -14.62
N SER A 135 23.72 22.83 -13.80
CA SER A 135 24.72 22.38 -12.84
C SER A 135 24.11 21.50 -11.75
N ARG A 136 24.91 20.57 -11.23
CA ARG A 136 24.48 19.63 -10.17
C ARG A 136 24.11 20.33 -8.86
N GLU A 137 24.58 21.56 -8.66
CA GLU A 137 24.20 22.40 -7.52
C GLU A 137 22.88 23.16 -7.77
N GLY A 138 22.63 23.64 -9.00
CA GLY A 138 21.35 24.25 -9.39
C GLY A 138 20.15 23.32 -9.18
N LEU A 139 20.29 22.05 -9.58
CA LEU A 139 19.26 21.02 -9.36
C LEU A 139 19.05 20.67 -7.87
N ARG A 140 20.09 20.79 -7.04
CA ARG A 140 19.97 20.52 -5.61
C ARG A 140 19.22 21.63 -4.87
N LYS A 141 19.49 22.89 -5.22
CA LYS A 141 18.81 24.04 -4.63
C LYS A 141 17.31 24.04 -4.94
N SER A 142 16.92 23.70 -6.17
CA SER A 142 15.50 23.62 -6.55
C SER A 142 14.72 22.49 -5.86
N ILE A 143 15.38 21.36 -5.59
CA ILE A 143 14.76 20.21 -4.89
C ILE A 143 14.67 20.44 -3.38
N LEU A 144 15.66 21.11 -2.78
CA LEU A 144 15.77 21.23 -1.32
C LEU A 144 15.06 22.45 -0.74
N GLY A 145 14.79 23.50 -1.54
CA GLY A 145 14.12 24.71 -1.07
C GLY A 145 14.96 25.45 -0.02
N GLU A 146 15.55 26.57 -0.41
CA GLU A 146 16.36 27.41 0.49
C GLU A 146 15.47 28.19 1.45
N ASP A 147 14.80 27.50 2.40
CA ASP A 147 14.12 28.13 3.55
C ASP A 147 13.70 27.11 4.63
N SER A 148 14.66 26.34 5.17
CA SER A 148 14.39 25.51 6.35
C SER A 148 15.45 25.74 7.41
N ASP A 149 15.42 26.97 7.94
CA ASP A 149 16.16 27.40 9.11
C ASP A 149 15.81 26.53 10.34
N GLU A 150 16.86 26.06 10.99
CA GLU A 150 16.89 25.09 12.09
C GLU A 150 16.46 25.65 13.47
N GLU A 151 15.78 26.79 13.53
CA GLU A 151 15.58 27.55 14.79
C GLU A 151 14.18 27.42 15.44
N GLU A 152 13.21 26.67 14.86
CA GLU A 152 11.85 26.58 15.46
C GLU A 152 11.61 25.37 16.40
N ASN A 153 12.55 24.44 16.52
CA ASN A 153 12.32 23.19 17.29
C ASN A 153 12.70 23.25 18.77
N LYS A 154 13.19 24.39 19.28
CA LYS A 154 13.60 24.54 20.68
C LYS A 154 12.52 25.10 21.61
N ALA A 155 11.51 25.79 21.07
CA ALA A 155 10.47 26.49 21.86
C ALA A 155 9.25 25.62 22.25
N LYS A 156 9.06 24.43 21.66
CA LYS A 156 7.92 23.53 22.00
C LYS A 156 8.23 22.49 23.10
N ALA A 157 9.47 22.43 23.58
CA ALA A 157 9.88 21.45 24.59
C ALA A 157 9.60 21.89 26.05
N GLU A 158 9.55 23.19 26.34
CA GLU A 158 9.37 23.69 27.72
C GLU A 158 7.90 23.87 28.16
N ALA A 159 6.95 24.00 27.23
CA ALA A 159 5.53 24.16 27.57
C ALA A 159 4.83 22.84 27.98
N ALA A 160 5.46 21.69 27.76
CA ALA A 160 4.88 20.36 28.03
C ALA A 160 5.18 19.81 29.43
N ALA A 161 6.08 20.45 30.20
CA ALA A 161 6.51 19.98 31.51
C ALA A 161 5.59 20.43 32.67
N LYS A 162 4.85 21.54 32.54
CA LYS A 162 4.03 22.10 33.63
C LYS A 162 2.56 21.61 33.68
N LYS A 163 2.13 20.73 32.77
CA LYS A 163 0.75 20.18 32.78
C LYS A 163 0.64 18.75 33.31
N ARG A 164 1.70 18.18 33.87
CA ARG A 164 1.73 16.78 34.33
C ARG A 164 1.57 16.57 35.84
N GLU A 165 1.59 17.62 36.65
CA GLU A 165 1.51 17.47 38.12
C GLU A 165 0.10 17.66 38.71
N GLU A 166 -0.86 18.25 37.98
CA GLU A 166 -2.23 18.43 38.49
C GLU A 166 -3.19 17.28 38.16
N GLU A 167 -2.85 16.38 37.22
CA GLU A 167 -3.75 15.29 36.80
C GLU A 167 -3.59 14.01 37.64
N GLU A 168 -2.59 13.93 38.53
CA GLU A 168 -2.28 12.71 39.29
C GLU A 168 -3.07 12.59 40.61
N ALA A 169 -3.63 13.69 41.12
CA ALA A 169 -4.39 13.70 42.39
C ALA A 169 -5.88 13.34 42.23
N GLU A 170 -6.49 13.53 41.05
CA GLU A 170 -7.93 13.24 40.85
C GLU A 170 -8.19 11.75 40.51
N ALA A 171 -7.18 11.02 40.04
CA ALA A 171 -7.29 9.62 39.61
C ALA A 171 -7.34 8.61 40.77
N ALA A 172 -6.97 9.02 41.99
CA ALA A 172 -6.89 8.14 43.16
C ALA A 172 -8.26 7.85 43.82
N LYS A 173 -9.27 8.72 43.65
CA LYS A 173 -10.57 8.60 44.35
C LYS A 173 -11.63 7.75 43.61
N LYS A 174 -11.42 7.39 42.34
CA LYS A 174 -12.41 6.64 41.53
C LYS A 174 -12.20 5.12 41.48
N ARG A 175 -11.23 4.55 42.21
CA ARG A 175 -10.83 3.13 42.09
C ARG A 175 -11.50 2.13 43.04
N LYS A 176 -12.40 2.54 43.93
CA LYS A 176 -13.04 1.62 44.90
C LYS A 176 -14.42 1.05 44.52
N VAL A 177 -15.03 1.42 43.39
CA VAL A 177 -16.47 1.10 43.12
C VAL A 177 -16.71 0.14 41.94
N THR A 178 -15.68 -0.40 41.27
CA THR A 178 -15.93 -1.27 40.09
C THR A 178 -15.06 -2.53 40.10
N ALA A 179 -15.33 -3.47 41.01
CA ALA A 179 -14.62 -4.75 41.05
C ALA A 179 -15.24 -5.85 40.15
N ASP A 180 -16.53 -5.75 39.78
CA ASP A 180 -17.24 -6.88 39.12
C ASP A 180 -17.61 -6.68 37.64
N LYS A 181 -16.94 -5.78 36.90
CA LYS A 181 -17.17 -5.64 35.46
C LYS A 181 -15.93 -6.08 34.66
N PRO A 182 -16.09 -6.94 33.63
CA PRO A 182 -14.96 -7.40 32.82
C PRO A 182 -14.27 -6.20 32.16
N LYS A 183 -12.96 -6.06 32.41
CA LYS A 183 -12.15 -4.95 31.90
C LYS A 183 -12.11 -5.00 30.38
N LYS A 184 -12.70 -3.98 29.73
CA LYS A 184 -12.62 -3.79 28.27
C LYS A 184 -11.14 -3.68 27.88
N LYS A 185 -10.71 -4.46 26.88
CA LYS A 185 -9.33 -4.42 26.36
C LYS A 185 -8.99 -2.97 25.99
N LYS A 186 -7.82 -2.49 26.43
CA LYS A 186 -7.32 -1.16 26.06
C LYS A 186 -7.28 -1.09 24.54
N LYS A 187 -8.00 -0.13 23.95
CA LYS A 187 -7.92 0.12 22.51
C LYS A 187 -6.47 0.48 22.22
N GLN A 188 -5.80 -0.34 21.42
CA GLN A 188 -4.50 0.04 20.87
C GLN A 188 -4.75 1.33 20.11
N PHE A 189 -4.03 2.40 20.47
CA PHE A 189 -4.07 3.69 19.78
C PHE A 189 -3.44 3.50 18.39
N ARG A 190 -4.12 2.78 17.51
CA ARG A 190 -3.80 2.88 16.10
C ARG A 190 -4.37 4.21 15.65
N TYR A 191 -3.53 5.04 15.06
CA TYR A 191 -4.04 6.19 14.33
C TYR A 191 -5.10 5.68 13.38
N GLU A 192 -6.31 6.21 13.54
CA GLU A 192 -7.37 6.05 12.57
C GLU A 192 -6.78 6.36 11.19
N SER A 193 -7.20 5.62 10.16
CA SER A 193 -6.77 5.94 8.80
C SER A 193 -7.14 7.41 8.49
N LYS A 194 -6.47 8.04 7.51
CA LYS A 194 -6.77 9.44 7.15
C LYS A 194 -8.26 9.63 6.80
N GLN A 195 -8.90 8.60 6.24
CA GLN A 195 -10.33 8.58 5.94
C GLN A 195 -11.18 8.49 7.21
N ASP A 196 -10.86 7.57 8.12
CA ASP A 196 -11.58 7.44 9.41
C ASP A 196 -11.50 8.72 10.24
N ARG A 197 -10.32 9.36 10.26
CA ARG A 197 -10.10 10.65 10.94
C ARG A 197 -10.98 11.76 10.37
N LYS A 198 -11.13 11.82 9.04
CA LYS A 198 -12.01 12.78 8.37
C LYS A 198 -13.48 12.52 8.75
N LEU A 199 -13.91 11.27 8.77
CA LEU A 199 -15.27 10.89 9.17
C LEU A 199 -15.54 11.20 10.65
N ALA A 200 -14.59 10.92 11.53
CA ALA A 200 -14.69 11.25 12.95
C ALA A 200 -14.75 12.77 13.17
N ALA A 201 -13.93 13.55 12.47
CA ALA A 201 -13.96 15.02 12.52
C ALA A 201 -15.30 15.57 12.02
N ALA A 202 -15.85 15.02 10.93
CA ALA A 202 -17.17 15.41 10.41
C ALA A 202 -18.28 15.12 11.46
N LYS A 203 -18.28 13.93 12.07
CA LYS A 203 -19.21 13.56 13.15
C LYS A 203 -19.09 14.49 14.36
N GLN A 204 -17.89 14.87 14.75
CA GLN A 204 -17.66 15.81 15.84
C GLN A 204 -18.17 17.22 15.49
N ARG A 205 -17.96 17.70 14.25
CA ARG A 205 -18.50 19.00 13.81
C ARG A 205 -20.02 19.02 13.85
N LEU A 206 -20.68 17.96 13.34
CA LEU A 206 -22.14 17.85 13.36
C LEU A 206 -22.70 17.80 14.79
N THR A 207 -22.09 17.03 15.68
CA THR A 207 -22.54 16.96 17.09
C THR A 207 -22.35 18.28 17.83
N LYS A 208 -21.23 18.98 17.61
CA LYS A 208 -21.00 20.32 18.16
C LYS A 208 -22.00 21.34 17.61
N ALA A 209 -22.27 21.31 16.30
CA ALA A 209 -23.26 22.19 15.67
C ALA A 209 -24.67 21.96 16.22
N LYS A 210 -25.10 20.69 16.36
CA LYS A 210 -26.40 20.35 16.99
C LYS A 210 -26.49 20.86 18.42
N LYS A 211 -25.44 20.66 19.24
CA LYS A 211 -25.39 21.17 20.61
C LYS A 211 -25.40 22.70 20.68
N ALA A 212 -24.76 23.37 19.72
CA ALA A 212 -24.75 24.83 19.63
C ALA A 212 -26.14 25.37 19.24
N LYS A 213 -26.83 24.74 18.28
CA LYS A 213 -28.22 25.09 17.93
C LYS A 213 -29.17 24.92 19.11
N ALA A 214 -29.10 23.78 19.80
CA ALA A 214 -29.93 23.52 20.99
C ALA A 214 -29.68 24.51 22.15
N ARG A 215 -28.50 25.14 22.21
CA ARG A 215 -28.21 26.23 23.17
C ARG A 215 -28.70 27.60 22.72
N ARG A 216 -28.89 27.80 21.42
CA ARG A 216 -29.42 29.05 20.84
C ARG A 216 -30.94 29.06 20.82
N GLU A 217 -31.56 27.90 20.79
CA GLU A 217 -33.03 27.71 20.82
C GLU A 217 -33.61 27.69 22.24
N LYS A 218 -32.77 27.80 23.28
CA LYS A 218 -33.18 27.90 24.69
C LYS A 218 -32.84 29.30 25.21
#